data_AF-A0A2L1TVY2-F1
#
_entry.id   AF-A0A2L1TVY2-F1
#
_cell.length_a   1.000
_cell.length_b   1.000
_cell.length_c   1.000
_cell.angle_alpha   90.00
_cell.angle_beta   90.00
_cell.angle_gamma   90.00
#
_symmetry.space_group_name_H-M   'P 1'
#
loop_
_entity.id
_entity.type
_entity.pdbx_description
1 polymer ?
#
loop_
_entity_poly.entity_id
_entity_poly.type
_entity_poly.pdbx_seq_one_letter_code
_entity_poly.pdbx_strand_id
1 'polypeptide(L)' 'MVRVDLAFLGANGLDLEEGLTTPNLLEAAMKRKMIRIAKQVTVLADHSKIGKVSYKWPALLMWIPLFWIRGYRKSLYLP' A
#
# COMPACT_ATOMS: atom_id res chain seq x y z
N MET A 1 15.94 -14.58 10.41
CA MET A 1 15.35 -13.25 10.08
C MET A 1 14.75 -13.34 8.69
N VAL A 2 13.51 -12.88 8.47
CA VAL A 2 12.87 -12.95 7.15
C VAL A 2 13.39 -11.80 6.29
N ARG A 3 13.85 -12.11 5.07
CA ARG A 3 14.29 -11.13 4.08
C ARG A 3 13.27 -11.11 2.94
N VAL A 4 12.84 -9.92 2.54
CA VAL A 4 11.90 -9.73 1.44
C VAL A 4 12.54 -8.81 0.41
N ASP A 5 12.73 -9.29 -0.80
CA ASP A 5 13.24 -8.44 -1.89
C ASP A 5 12.09 -7.63 -2.51
N LEU A 6 10.91 -8.23 -2.70
CA LEU A 6 9.73 -7.59 -3.26
C LEU A 6 8.46 -7.98 -2.49
N ALA A 7 7.64 -6.99 -2.12
CA ALA A 7 6.34 -7.19 -1.49
C ALA A 7 5.20 -6.61 -2.34
N PHE A 8 4.17 -7.41 -2.58
CA PHE A 8 2.92 -6.97 -3.21
C PHE A 8 1.84 -6.79 -2.14
N LEU A 9 1.26 -5.60 -2.03
CA LEU A 9 0.28 -5.28 -0.99
C LEU A 9 -1.01 -4.73 -1.61
N GLY A 10 -2.16 -5.30 -1.25
CA GLY A 10 -3.48 -4.75 -1.61
C GLY A 10 -3.88 -3.57 -0.73
N ALA A 11 -4.97 -2.87 -1.09
CA ALA A 11 -5.57 -1.77 -0.32
C ALA A 11 -7.10 -1.83 -0.31
N ASN A 12 -7.72 -1.35 0.76
CA ASN A 12 -9.15 -1.04 0.77
C ASN A 12 -9.41 0.43 0.43
N GLY A 13 -8.42 1.29 0.68
CA GLY A 13 -8.35 2.67 0.20
C GLY A 13 -6.90 3.08 -0.04
N LEU A 14 -6.69 3.98 -0.99
CA LEU A 14 -5.41 4.58 -1.29
C LEU A 14 -5.61 6.09 -1.39
N ASP A 15 -5.09 6.80 -0.39
CA ASP A 15 -5.22 8.24 -0.28
C ASP A 15 -3.84 8.92 -0.25
N LEU A 16 -3.77 10.18 -0.67
CA LEU A 16 -2.50 10.91 -0.73
C LEU A 16 -2.01 11.33 0.66
N GLU A 17 -2.91 11.61 1.58
CA GLU A 17 -2.60 12.02 2.95
C GLU A 17 -2.55 10.81 3.88
N GLU A 18 -3.52 9.90 3.75
CA GLU A 18 -3.70 8.76 4.66
C GLU A 18 -3.03 7.47 4.18
N GLY A 19 -2.72 7.38 2.89
CA GLY A 19 -2.00 6.25 2.30
C GLY A 19 -2.80 5.00 2.06
N LEU A 20 -2.11 3.87 2.23
CA LEU A 20 -2.66 2.53 2.05
C LEU A 20 -3.53 2.15 3.24
N THR A 21 -4.85 2.23 3.12
CA THR A 21 -5.75 1.98 4.24
C THR A 21 -6.46 0.62 4.16
N THR A 22 -6.64 -0.01 5.31
CA THR A 22 -7.43 -1.23 5.51
C THR A 22 -8.20 -1.13 6.83
N PRO A 23 -9.45 -1.60 6.91
CA PRO A 23 -10.22 -1.58 8.16
C PRO A 23 -9.72 -2.61 9.19
N ASN A 24 -8.85 -3.55 8.80
CA ASN A 24 -8.37 -4.60 9.68
C ASN A 24 -7.00 -4.23 10.30
N LEU A 25 -6.96 -4.11 11.63
CA LEU A 25 -5.76 -3.72 12.37
C LEU A 25 -4.60 -4.72 12.26
N LEU A 26 -4.91 -6.02 12.22
CA LEU A 26 -3.88 -7.06 12.08
C LEU A 26 -3.27 -7.01 10.68
N GLU A 27 -4.13 -6.87 9.66
CA GLU A 27 -3.68 -6.67 8.28
C GLU A 27 -2.81 -5.41 8.16
N ALA A 28 -3.22 -4.32 8.80
CA ALA A 28 -2.44 -3.08 8.83
C ALA A 28 -1.07 -3.28 9.48
N ALA A 29 -1.01 -3.98 10.61
CA ALA A 29 0.24 -4.28 11.31
C ALA A 29 1.17 -5.16 10.47
N MET A 30 0.64 -6.18 9.79
CA MET A 30 1.40 -7.04 8.89
C MET A 30 1.95 -6.25 7.70
N LYS A 31 1.12 -5.43 7.05
CA LYS A 31 1.53 -4.56 5.95
C LYS A 31 2.65 -3.60 6.37
N ARG A 32 2.55 -2.97 7.54
CA ARG A 32 3.62 -2.12 8.10
C ARG A 32 4.94 -2.89 8.26
N LYS A 33 4.88 -4.13 8.75
CA LYS A 33 6.08 -4.97 8.92
C LYS A 33 6.67 -5.33 7.56
N MET A 34 5.84 -5.70 6.58
CA MET A 34 6.28 -6.03 5.22
C MET A 34 6.92 -4.82 4.53
N ILE A 35 6.32 -3.64 4.63
CA ILE A 35 6.87 -2.39 4.09
C ILE A 35 8.25 -2.10 4.70
N ARG A 36 8.42 -2.33 6.01
CA ARG A 36 9.67 -2.07 6.72
C ARG A 36 10.82 -3.01 6.31
N ILE A 37 10.52 -4.26 5.97
CA ILE A 37 11.56 -5.27 5.69
C ILE A 37 11.81 -5.49 4.19
N ALA A 38 10.91 -5.04 3.32
CA ALA A 38 11.02 -5.24 1.88
C ALA A 38 11.97 -4.22 1.25
N LYS A 39 12.83 -4.65 0.32
CA LYS A 39 13.63 -3.72 -0.49
C LYS A 39 12.76 -2.92 -1.47
N GLN A 40 11.71 -3.54 -1.99
CA GLN A 40 10.74 -2.93 -2.88
C GLN A 40 9.32 -3.31 -2.49
N VAL A 41 8.41 -2.33 -2.55
CA VAL A 41 6.98 -2.51 -2.28
C VAL A 41 6.19 -2.07 -3.51
N THR A 42 5.29 -2.92 -3.96
CA THR A 42 4.32 -2.62 -5.01
C THR A 42 2.91 -2.73 -4.44
N VAL A 43 2.13 -1.65 -4.59
CA VAL A 43 0.74 -1.64 -4.18
C VAL A 43 -0.14 -2.04 -5.36
N LEU A 44 -1.05 -2.99 -5.12
CA LEU A 44 -2.07 -3.41 -6.07
C LEU A 44 -3.40 -2.79 -5.65
N ALA A 45 -3.88 -1.84 -6.44
CA ALA A 45 -5.15 -1.17 -6.21
C ALA A 45 -5.81 -0.85 -7.56
N ASP A 46 -7.12 -1.09 -7.64
CA ASP A 46 -7.92 -0.63 -8.76
C ASP A 46 -8.32 0.85 -8.58
N HIS A 47 -8.78 1.48 -9.66
CA HIS A 47 -9.14 2.91 -9.68
C HIS A 47 -10.20 3.27 -8.63
N SER A 48 -11.09 2.34 -8.25
CA SER A 48 -12.13 2.58 -7.26
C SER A 48 -11.59 2.76 -5.84
N LYS A 49 -10.31 2.47 -5.59
CA LYS A 49 -9.65 2.62 -4.29
C LYS A 49 -8.93 3.95 -4.13
N ILE A 50 -8.70 4.69 -5.22
CA ILE A 50 -7.97 5.98 -5.20
C ILE A 50 -8.84 7.07 -4.56
N GLY A 51 -8.23 7.90 -3.70
CA GLY A 51 -8.90 8.99 -2.97
C GLY A 51 -9.90 8.49 -1.92
N LYS A 52 -9.84 7.19 -1.58
CA LYS A 52 -10.68 6.60 -0.55
C LYS A 52 -9.87 6.28 0.68
N VAL A 53 -10.51 6.47 1.82
CA VAL A 53 -9.98 6.03 3.10
C VAL A 53 -10.92 4.99 3.71
N SER A 54 -10.36 3.83 4.06
CA SER A 54 -11.08 2.75 4.74
C SER A 54 -10.68 2.72 6.21
N TYR A 55 -11.49 3.33 7.08
CA TYR A 55 -11.16 3.51 8.49
C TYR A 55 -11.67 2.41 9.42
N LYS A 56 -10.78 2.02 10.35
CA LYS A 56 -11.06 1.72 11.76
C LYS A 56 -9.79 2.09 12.60
N TRP A 57 -9.39 3.37 12.60
CA TRP A 57 -8.23 3.97 13.35
C TRP A 57 -6.79 3.50 12.99
N PRO A 58 -5.75 4.31 13.31
CA PRO A 58 -5.30 5.47 12.56
C PRO A 58 -4.42 5.12 11.34
N ALA A 59 -4.41 6.06 10.39
CA ALA A 59 -3.64 6.20 9.17
C ALA A 59 -2.38 5.32 9.04
N LEU A 60 -2.31 4.58 7.93
CA LEU A 60 -1.15 3.80 7.56
C LEU A 60 -0.23 4.69 6.73
N LEU A 61 0.40 5.71 7.32
CA LEU A 61 1.44 6.45 6.61
C LEU A 61 2.76 6.59 7.39
N MET A 62 3.60 5.57 7.19
CA MET A 62 4.98 5.83 6.78
C MET A 62 4.94 5.98 5.26
N TRP A 63 5.41 7.13 4.76
CA TRP A 63 5.51 7.47 3.35
C TRP A 63 6.01 6.29 2.52
N ILE A 64 5.24 5.89 1.50
CA ILE A 64 5.83 5.24 0.32
C ILE A 64 6.63 6.37 -0.33
N PRO A 65 7.96 6.31 -0.44
CA PRO A 65 8.74 7.41 -0.97
C PRO A 65 8.20 7.80 -2.35
N LEU A 66 7.91 9.10 -2.50
CA LEU A 66 7.31 9.79 -3.64
C LEU A 66 8.01 9.57 -5.00
N PHE A 67 9.03 8.72 -5.06
CA PHE A 67 9.74 8.35 -6.28
C PHE A 67 8.88 7.54 -7.27
N TRP A 68 7.67 7.12 -6.89
CA TRP A 68 6.79 6.31 -7.75
C TRP A 68 5.44 6.95 -8.10
N ILE A 69 5.35 8.29 -8.11
CA ILE A 69 4.20 9.01 -8.73
C ILE A 69 4.57 9.59 -10.10
N ARG A 70 5.84 9.49 -10.53
CA ARG A 70 6.33 9.99 -11.83
C ARG A 70 6.31 8.96 -12.97
N GLY A 71 5.50 7.92 -12.83
CA GLY A 71 5.46 6.81 -13.78
C GLY A 71 4.17 6.03 -13.71
N TYR A 72 3.08 6.62 -14.21
CA TYR A 72 2.02 5.86 -14.87
C TYR A 72 2.66 5.00 -15.98
N ARG A 73 3.12 3.79 -15.64
CA ARG A 73 3.27 2.70 -16.61
C ARG A 73 2.34 1.58 -16.18
N LYS A 74 1.34 1.36 -17.03
CA LYS A 74 0.51 0.15 -17.05
C LYS A 74 1.40 -1.09 -16.84
N SER A 75 1.13 -1.82 -15.77
CA SER A 75 0.94 -3.27 -15.87
C SER A 75 -0.15 -3.65 -14.88
N LEU A 76 -1.33 -3.12 -15.18
CA LEU A 76 -2.59 -3.54 -14.62
C LEU A 76 -2.88 -4.93 -15.24
N TYR A 77 -2.59 -6.02 -14.52
CA TYR A 77 -3.13 -7.32 -14.90
C TYR A 77 -4.54 -7.42 -14.31
N LEU A 78 -5.53 -7.00 -15.10
CA LEU A 78 -6.93 -7.40 -14.95
C LEU A 78 -7.22 -8.42 -16.05
N PRO A 79 -7.68 -9.65 -15.75
CA PRO A 79 -8.65 -10.30 -16.63
C PRO A 79 -9.99 -9.55 -16.58
#